data_AF-A0AAJ1ES70-F1
#
_entry.id   AF-A0AAJ1ES70-F1
#
_cell.length_a   1.000
_cell.length_b   1.000
_cell.length_c   1.000
_cell.angle_alpha   90.00
_cell.angle_beta   90.00
_cell.angle_gamma   90.00
#
_symmetry.space_group_name_H-M   'P 1'
#
loop_
_entity.id
_entity.type
_entity.pdbx_description
1 polymer ?
#
loop_
_entity_poly.entity_id
_entity_poly.type
_entity_poly.pdbx_seq_one_letter_code
_entity_poly.pdbx_strand_id
1 'polypeptide(L)'
;MIYHIMCEVQPGQEEALDAFLIGKMKKFWLANQGVSRFHVYGDHLANKLERVITIEVGDFSNFDKILVLDERKALRSELMTLASNVQSRIMEVIE
;
A
#
# COMPACT_ATOMS: atom_id res chain seq x y z
N MET A 1 -4.14 -2.68 -14.05
CA MET A 1 -3.81 -3.70 -13.03
C MET A 1 -3.94 -3.12 -11.64
N ILE A 2 -4.32 -3.91 -10.64
CA ILE A 2 -4.40 -3.46 -9.24
C ILE A 2 -3.34 -4.17 -8.40
N TYR A 3 -2.48 -3.39 -7.75
CA TYR A 3 -1.62 -3.87 -6.68
C TYR A 3 -2.27 -3.58 -5.33
N HIS A 4 -2.53 -4.64 -4.58
CA HIS A 4 -3.28 -4.60 -3.34
C HIS A 4 -2.38 -4.95 -2.17
N ILE A 5 -2.40 -4.14 -1.11
CA ILE A 5 -1.68 -4.41 0.13
C ILE A 5 -2.69 -4.45 1.26
N MET A 6 -2.70 -5.52 2.03
CA MET A 6 -3.50 -5.64 3.24
C MET A 6 -2.56 -5.68 4.44
N CYS A 7 -2.90 -5.00 5.52
CA CYS A 7 -2.18 -5.10 6.77
C CYS A 7 -3.08 -4.87 7.97
N GLU A 8 -2.67 -5.41 9.11
CA GLU A 8 -3.30 -5.18 10.41
C GLU A 8 -2.57 -4.05 11.13
N VAL A 9 -3.31 -3.18 11.79
CA VAL A 9 -2.73 -2.08 12.57
C VAL A 9 -2.12 -2.64 13.86
N GLN A 10 -0.86 -2.30 14.16
CA GLN A 10 -0.28 -2.66 15.45
C GLN A 10 -0.95 -1.87 16.60
N PRO A 11 -1.05 -2.43 17.81
CA PRO A 11 -1.64 -1.72 18.95
C PRO A 11 -1.01 -0.34 19.19
N GLY A 12 -1.84 0.70 19.22
CA GLY A 12 -1.40 2.09 19.43
C GLY A 12 -0.74 2.77 18.23
N GLN A 13 -0.68 2.13 17.06
CA GLN A 13 -0.04 2.67 15.85
C GLN A 13 -1.03 3.18 14.80
N GLU A 14 -2.34 3.23 15.10
CA GLU A 14 -3.37 3.56 14.10
C GLU A 14 -3.16 4.92 13.44
N GLU A 15 -3.02 5.97 14.24
CA GLU A 15 -2.81 7.33 13.73
C GLU A 15 -1.47 7.45 12.97
N ALA A 16 -0.42 6.80 13.47
CA ALA A 16 0.90 6.80 12.84
C ALA A 16 0.88 6.07 11.48
N LEU A 17 0.20 4.93 11.40
CA LEU A 17 -0.01 4.19 10.16
C LEU A 17 -0.82 5.03 9.17
N ASP A 18 -1.92 5.63 9.59
CA ASP A 18 -2.77 6.43 8.70
C ASP A 18 -2.02 7.67 8.16
N ALA A 19 -1.27 8.36 9.02
CA ALA A 19 -0.41 9.47 8.62
C ALA A 19 0.68 9.03 7.64
N PHE A 20 1.30 7.86 7.86
CA PHE A 20 2.28 7.28 6.96
C PHE A 20 1.68 6.94 5.59
N LEU A 21 0.52 6.26 5.57
CA LEU A 21 -0.15 5.80 4.36
C LEU A 21 -0.64 6.99 3.51
N ILE A 22 -1.33 7.95 4.12
CA ILE A 22 -1.90 9.12 3.43
C ILE A 22 -0.81 10.15 3.08
N GLY A 23 0.27 10.20 3.87
CA GLY A 23 1.40 11.10 3.69
C GLY A 23 2.44 10.54 2.73
N LYS A 24 3.41 9.80 3.27
CA LYS A 24 4.60 9.35 2.52
C LYS A 24 4.22 8.36 1.42
N MET A 25 3.46 7.32 1.76
CA MET A 25 3.21 6.22 0.84
C MET A 25 2.37 6.66 -0.36
N LYS A 26 1.29 7.40 -0.13
CA LYS A 26 0.46 7.98 -1.20
C LYS A 26 1.27 8.88 -2.13
N LYS A 27 2.10 9.78 -1.58
CA LYS A 27 2.93 10.69 -2.38
C LYS A 27 3.89 9.94 -3.28
N PHE A 28 4.58 8.94 -2.74
CA PHE A 28 5.48 8.09 -3.52
C PHE A 28 4.75 7.42 -4.69
N TRP A 29 3.65 6.72 -4.42
CA TRP A 29 2.94 5.98 -5.46
C TRP A 29 2.42 6.91 -6.56
N LEU A 30 1.79 8.03 -6.20
CA LEU A 30 1.23 8.97 -7.18
C LEU A 30 2.30 9.77 -7.94
N ALA A 31 3.55 9.81 -7.47
CA ALA A 31 4.65 10.44 -8.19
C ALA A 31 5.26 9.55 -9.28
N ASN A 32 4.99 8.24 -9.27
CA ASN A 32 5.56 7.29 -10.22
C ASN A 32 4.71 7.19 -11.51
N GLN A 33 5.39 7.17 -12.65
CA GLN A 33 4.72 6.99 -13.94
C GLN A 33 3.97 5.65 -14.00
N GLY A 34 2.75 5.70 -14.56
CA GLY A 34 1.90 4.52 -14.71
C GLY A 34 1.04 4.21 -13.49
N VAL A 35 1.16 4.96 -12.39
CA VAL A 35 0.22 4.87 -11.26
C VAL A 35 -0.92 5.87 -11.46
N SER A 36 -2.15 5.38 -11.57
CA SER A 36 -3.33 6.22 -11.77
C SER A 36 -4.09 6.52 -10.47
N ARG A 37 -4.05 5.61 -9.49
CA ARG A 37 -4.83 5.74 -8.24
C ARG A 37 -4.12 5.13 -7.03
N PHE A 38 -4.38 5.72 -5.86
CA PHE A 38 -3.96 5.22 -4.56
C PHE A 38 -5.10 5.46 -3.56
N HIS A 39 -5.64 4.39 -2.99
CA HIS A 39 -6.71 4.43 -1.99
C HIS A 39 -6.33 3.63 -0.76
N VAL A 40 -6.79 4.10 0.39
CA VAL A 40 -6.68 3.41 1.68
C VAL A 40 -8.09 3.27 2.22
N TYR A 41 -8.48 2.05 2.55
CA TYR A 41 -9.73 1.73 3.21
C TYR A 41 -9.43 1.16 4.58
N GLY A 42 -10.16 1.63 5.60
CA GLY A 42 -10.17 0.99 6.91
C GLY A 42 -11.27 -0.07 6.94
N ASP A 43 -10.94 -1.26 7.43
CA ASP A 43 -11.91 -2.31 7.69
C ASP A 43 -11.82 -2.75 9.16
N HIS A 44 -12.97 -3.10 9.72
CA HIS A 44 -13.13 -3.62 11.07
C HIS A 44 -13.70 -5.02 10.98
N LEU A 45 -12.88 -5.96 10.52
CA LEU A 45 -13.25 -7.37 10.44
C LEU A 45 -12.89 -8.08 11.73
N ALA A 46 -13.89 -8.64 12.42
CA ALA A 46 -13.70 -9.54 13.56
C ALA A 46 -12.75 -8.99 14.66
N ASN A 47 -12.94 -7.73 15.08
CA ASN A 47 -12.11 -7.01 16.06
C ASN A 47 -10.66 -6.74 15.64
N LYS A 48 -10.32 -6.90 14.36
CA LYS A 48 -9.03 -6.48 13.81
C LYS A 48 -9.18 -5.15 13.07
N LEU A 49 -8.35 -4.20 13.45
CA LEU A 49 -8.16 -2.96 12.69
C LEU A 49 -7.29 -3.30 11.50
N GLU A 50 -7.87 -3.25 10.30
CA GLU A 50 -7.17 -3.53 9.06
C GLU A 50 -7.10 -2.27 8.18
N ARG A 51 -6.04 -2.20 7.37
CA ARG A 51 -5.91 -1.25 6.27
C ARG A 51 -5.74 -2.02 4.98
N VAL A 52 -6.55 -1.60 4.01
CA VAL A 52 -6.56 -2.12 2.67
C VAL A 52 -6.10 -1.00 1.73
N ILE A 53 -4.94 -1.19 1.12
CA ILE A 53 -4.34 -0.22 0.20
C ILE A 53 -4.49 -0.75 -1.23
N THR A 54 -5.16 0.03 -2.06
CA THR A 54 -5.41 -0.28 -3.48
C THR A 54 -4.64 0.70 -4.35
N ILE A 55 -3.77 0.17 -5.21
CA ILE A 55 -2.91 0.94 -6.09
C ILE A 55 -3.19 0.50 -7.52
N GLU A 56 -3.67 1.42 -8.35
CA GLU A 56 -3.93 1.14 -9.76
C GLU A 56 -2.69 1.50 -10.58
N VAL A 57 -2.16 0.51 -11.30
CA VAL A 57 -0.96 0.62 -12.13
C VAL A 57 -1.30 0.18 -13.55
N GLY A 58 -0.82 0.92 -14.55
CA GLY A 58 -1.15 0.73 -15.96
C GLY A 58 -0.79 -0.68 -16.46
N ASP A 59 0.47 -1.07 -16.28
CA ASP A 59 0.98 -2.37 -16.71
C ASP A 59 2.08 -2.92 -15.77
N PHE A 60 2.49 -4.16 -16.02
CA PHE A 60 3.57 -4.82 -15.29
C PHE A 60 4.94 -4.16 -15.50
N SER A 61 5.21 -3.55 -16.67
CA SER A 61 6.50 -2.93 -16.97
C SER A 61 6.76 -1.71 -16.08
N ASN A 62 5.74 -0.85 -15.90
CA ASN A 62 5.79 0.27 -14.96
C ASN A 62 5.89 -0.24 -13.51
N PHE A 63 5.14 -1.27 -13.18
CA PHE A 63 5.14 -1.84 -11.83
C PHE A 63 6.51 -2.39 -11.42
N ASP A 64 7.16 -3.19 -12.26
CA ASP A 64 8.49 -3.75 -11.99
C ASP A 64 9.55 -2.67 -11.76
N LYS A 65 9.49 -1.59 -12.55
CA LYS A 65 10.39 -0.43 -12.37
C LYS A 65 10.18 0.23 -11.01
N ILE A 66 8.94 0.39 -10.57
CA ILE A 66 8.62 0.96 -9.25
C ILE A 66 9.09 0.04 -8.13
N LEU A 67 8.93 -1.28 -8.31
CA LEU A 67 9.35 -2.25 -7.31
C LEU A 67 10.86 -2.18 -7.06
N VAL A 68 11.72 -1.98 -8.05
CA VAL A 68 13.17 -2.00 -7.78
C VAL A 68 13.69 -0.76 -7.05
N LEU A 69 12.90 0.31 -6.93
CA LEU A 69 13.29 1.57 -6.29
C LEU A 69 13.61 1.40 -4.81
N ASP A 70 14.68 2.04 -4.35
CA ASP A 70 15.10 1.99 -2.94
C ASP A 70 14.11 2.70 -2.02
N GLU A 71 13.48 3.78 -2.50
CA GLU A 71 12.42 4.46 -1.77
C GLU A 71 11.22 3.53 -1.52
N ARG A 72 10.85 2.69 -2.51
CA ARG A 72 9.80 1.66 -2.34
C ARG A 72 10.18 0.68 -1.23
N LYS A 73 11.42 0.21 -1.22
CA LYS A 73 11.93 -0.72 -0.20
C LYS A 73 11.91 -0.08 1.18
N ALA A 74 12.36 1.17 1.30
CA ALA A 74 12.32 1.93 2.55
C ALA A 74 10.89 2.11 3.08
N LEU A 75 9.94 2.49 2.21
CA LEU A 75 8.53 2.58 2.56
C LEU A 75 7.97 1.23 3.01
N ARG A 76 8.35 0.13 2.35
CA ARG A 76 7.94 -1.21 2.78
C ARG A 76 8.49 -1.54 4.17
N SER A 77 9.76 -1.24 4.44
CA SER A 77 10.36 -1.44 5.77
C SER A 77 9.65 -0.61 6.83
N GLU A 78 9.36 0.67 6.57
CA GLU A 78 8.61 1.54 7.49
C GLU A 78 7.20 0.98 7.76
N LEU A 79 6.48 0.54 6.72
CA LEU A 79 5.19 -0.12 6.87
C LEU A 79 5.25 -1.36 7.80
N MET A 80 6.29 -2.18 7.70
CA MET A 80 6.47 -3.36 8.56
C MET A 80 6.72 -2.99 10.05
N THR A 81 7.07 -1.73 10.35
CA THR A 81 7.20 -1.25 11.73
C THR A 81 5.89 -0.75 12.33
N LEU A 82 4.95 -0.32 11.48
CA LEU A 82 3.67 0.27 11.89
C LEU A 82 2.50 -0.74 11.84
N ALA A 83 2.67 -1.82 11.07
CA ALA A 83 1.63 -2.80 10.79
C ALA A 83 2.14 -4.24 10.96
N SER A 84 1.21 -5.18 11.16
CA SER A 84 1.44 -6.63 11.18
C SER A 84 0.70 -7.30 10.02
N ASN A 85 0.99 -8.59 9.79
CA ASN A 85 0.31 -9.41 8.78
C ASN A 85 0.23 -8.75 7.39
N VAL A 86 1.31 -8.07 6.98
CA VAL A 86 1.36 -7.33 5.72
C VAL A 86 1.42 -8.29 4.54
N GLN A 87 0.34 -8.35 3.77
CA GLN A 87 0.19 -9.19 2.58
C GLN A 87 0.06 -8.32 1.34
N SER A 88 0.51 -8.83 0.19
CA SER A 88 0.40 -8.10 -1.07
C SER A 88 0.05 -9.03 -2.21
N ARG A 89 -0.84 -8.59 -3.10
CA ARG A 89 -1.31 -9.35 -4.24
C ARG A 89 -1.50 -8.46 -5.45
N ILE A 90 -1.34 -9.04 -6.63
CA ILE A 90 -1.64 -8.39 -7.90
C ILE A 90 -2.95 -8.96 -8.41
N MET A 91 -3.85 -8.09 -8.83
CA MET A 91 -5.14 -8.44 -9.40
C MET A 91 -5.22 -7.85 -10.80
N GLU A 92 -5.52 -8.69 -11.78
CA GLU A 92 -5.87 -8.22 -13.11
C GLU A 92 -7.31 -7.72 -13.11
N VAL A 93 -7.53 -6.55 -13.71
CA VAL A 93 -8.88 -6.06 -13.97
C VAL A 93 -9.27 -6.69 -15.30
N ILE A 94 -10.17 -7.67 -15.25
CA ILE A 94 -10.76 -8.24 -16.45
C ILE A 94 -11.83 -7.23 -16.91
N GLU A 95 -11.68 -6.71 -18.12
CA GLU A 95 -12.69 -5.89 -18.80
C GLU A 95 -13.77 -6.78 -19.43
#